data_AF-A0A1J6I330-F1
#
_entry.id   AF-A0A1J6I330-F1
#
_cell.length_a   1.000
_cell.length_b   1.000
_cell.length_c   1.000
_cell.angle_alpha   90.00
_cell.angle_beta   90.00
_cell.angle_gamma   90.00
#
_symmetry.space_group_name_H-M   'P 1'
#
loop_
_entity.id
_entity.type
_entity.pdbx_description
1 polymer ?
#
loop_
_entity_poly.entity_id
_entity_poly.type
_entity_poly.pdbx_seq_one_letter_code
_entity_poly.pdbx_strand_id
1 'polypeptide(L)'
;MALTFLRGIQLNPSMLYPSSYFARKHGVLYCCMRSAQTQTATQEKEQPKLKVSTQNQSKTVDKILKDYEAVIGIETHVQLSTLTKAFCSCPYNYGSPPNTSVCPVCMGLPGALPVLNSKVIECAVRVGLALNCKLSLSSKFDRKQYFYPDLPKGYQISQFDIPIASGGYLDVDLPVEFGGGHRKFGVTRVHMEEDAGKLLHTDGGSYSQERISPYSFKHSCARHLVLYFLPLSFR
;
A
#
# COMPACT_ATOMS: atom_id res chain seq x y z
N MET A 1 -18.64 -52.70 46.88
CA MET A 1 -19.57 -52.60 45.73
C MET A 1 -19.36 -51.21 45.11
N ALA A 2 -18.33 -50.95 44.31
CA ALA A 2 -18.11 -51.42 42.93
C ALA A 2 -19.37 -51.31 42.08
N LEU A 3 -19.52 -50.22 41.30
CA LEU A 3 -19.77 -50.28 39.86
C LEU A 3 -19.68 -48.88 39.22
N THR A 4 -18.58 -48.71 38.49
CA THR A 4 -18.35 -47.75 37.40
C THR A 4 -19.42 -47.84 36.32
N PHE A 5 -19.86 -46.70 35.75
CA PHE A 5 -20.13 -46.58 34.32
C PHE A 5 -19.98 -45.12 33.84
N LEU A 6 -18.92 -44.89 33.06
CA LEU A 6 -18.80 -43.76 32.14
C LEU A 6 -19.77 -43.92 30.96
N ARG A 7 -20.31 -42.80 30.47
CA ARG A 7 -20.76 -42.51 29.09
C ARG A 7 -21.35 -41.09 29.13
N GLY A 8 -21.06 -40.14 28.25
CA GLY A 8 -20.25 -40.07 27.05
C GLY A 8 -20.62 -38.73 26.40
N ILE A 9 -19.66 -37.85 26.22
CA ILE A 9 -19.83 -36.54 25.58
C ILE A 9 -20.10 -36.79 24.10
N GLN A 10 -21.26 -36.34 23.58
CA GLN A 10 -21.52 -36.33 22.15
C GLN A 10 -20.70 -35.22 21.49
N LEU A 11 -19.58 -35.61 20.89
CA LEU A 11 -18.85 -34.81 19.91
C LEU A 11 -19.40 -35.12 18.52
N ASN A 12 -19.81 -34.07 17.80
CA ASN A 12 -20.22 -34.18 16.40
C ASN A 12 -19.03 -34.56 15.51
N PRO A 13 -19.24 -35.42 14.49
CA PRO A 13 -18.17 -36.09 13.78
C PRO A 13 -17.37 -35.15 12.87
N SER A 14 -16.05 -35.27 13.05
CA SER A 14 -14.98 -34.83 12.17
C SER A 14 -15.20 -35.28 10.72
N MET A 15 -15.42 -34.31 9.82
CA MET A 15 -15.28 -34.52 8.38
C MET A 15 -13.81 -34.36 7.98
N LEU A 16 -13.17 -35.52 7.87
CA LEU A 16 -12.00 -35.91 7.08
C LEU A 16 -11.29 -34.79 6.30
N TYR A 17 -10.16 -34.33 6.84
CA TYR A 17 -9.06 -33.74 6.08
C TYR A 17 -8.47 -34.80 5.12
N PRO A 18 -8.27 -34.52 3.81
CA PRO A 18 -7.44 -35.39 2.99
C PRO A 18 -5.98 -35.24 3.44
N SER A 19 -5.43 -36.37 3.91
CA SER A 19 -4.03 -36.55 4.27
C SER A 19 -3.11 -36.09 3.13
N SER A 20 -2.24 -35.12 3.42
CA SER A 20 -1.05 -34.86 2.64
C SER A 20 -0.17 -36.12 2.68
N TYR A 21 -0.13 -36.87 1.58
CA TYR A 21 0.82 -37.96 1.43
C TYR A 21 2.23 -37.38 1.34
N PHE A 22 2.94 -37.39 2.47
CA PHE A 22 4.38 -37.17 2.50
C PHE A 22 5.09 -38.40 1.92
N ALA A 23 5.49 -38.33 0.65
CA ALA A 23 6.42 -39.29 0.07
C ALA A 23 7.85 -38.74 0.22
N ARG A 24 8.63 -39.37 1.11
CA ARG A 24 10.04 -39.04 1.34
C ARG A 24 10.92 -39.78 0.32
N LYS A 25 11.39 -39.08 -0.72
CA LYS A 25 12.58 -39.49 -1.47
C LYS A 25 13.46 -38.26 -1.73
N HIS A 26 14.66 -38.30 -1.16
CA HIS A 26 15.78 -37.36 -1.36
C HIS A 26 15.46 -35.85 -1.20
N GLY A 27 15.30 -35.40 0.04
CA GLY A 27 15.92 -34.16 0.53
C GLY A 27 15.53 -32.79 -0.07
N VAL A 28 14.47 -32.67 -0.88
CA VAL A 28 13.99 -31.36 -1.37
C VAL A 28 12.46 -31.32 -1.43
N LEU A 29 11.85 -30.26 -0.87
CA LEU A 29 10.40 -30.03 -0.85
C LEU A 29 10.02 -29.07 -1.99
N TYR A 30 9.21 -29.55 -2.94
CA TYR A 30 8.53 -28.70 -3.94
C TYR A 30 7.01 -28.82 -3.73
N CYS A 31 6.33 -27.69 -3.55
CA CYS A 31 4.87 -27.61 -3.47
C CYS A 31 4.34 -27.09 -4.80
N CYS A 32 3.66 -27.94 -5.58
CA CYS A 32 2.99 -27.56 -6.81
C CYS A 32 1.48 -27.82 -6.64
N MET A 33 0.69 -26.75 -6.63
CA MET A 33 -0.78 -26.83 -6.56
C MET A 33 -1.35 -27.06 -7.96
N ARG A 34 -2.07 -28.18 -8.14
CA ARG A 34 -2.87 -28.45 -9.34
C ARG A 34 -4.17 -27.65 -9.28
N SER A 35 -4.35 -26.72 -10.22
CA SER A 35 -5.62 -26.00 -10.44
C SER A 35 -6.62 -26.89 -11.18
N ALA A 36 -7.84 -27.01 -10.65
CA ALA A 36 -8.98 -27.62 -11.32
C ALA A 36 -9.52 -26.71 -12.43
N GLN A 37 -9.85 -27.30 -13.58
CA GLN A 37 -10.43 -26.62 -14.74
C GLN A 37 -11.90 -26.28 -14.48
N THR A 38 -12.28 -25.02 -14.68
CA THR A 38 -13.68 -24.63 -14.95
C THR A 38 -13.68 -23.97 -16.33
N GLN A 39 -14.42 -24.56 -17.26
CA GLN A 39 -14.55 -24.10 -18.64
C GLN A 39 -15.57 -22.96 -18.70
N THR A 40 -15.19 -21.85 -19.31
CA THR A 40 -16.14 -20.88 -19.85
C THR A 40 -15.65 -20.55 -21.25
N ALA A 41 -16.42 -20.98 -22.24
CA ALA A 41 -16.09 -20.80 -23.65
C ALA A 41 -16.19 -19.32 -24.01
N THR A 42 -15.13 -18.78 -24.63
CA THR A 42 -15.19 -17.52 -25.38
C THR A 42 -14.41 -17.75 -26.67
N GLN A 43 -15.05 -17.39 -27.78
CA GLN A 43 -14.67 -17.76 -29.14
C GLN A 43 -13.27 -17.22 -29.51
N GLU A 44 -12.42 -18.11 -30.03
CA GLU A 44 -11.14 -17.75 -30.62
C GLU A 44 -11.37 -17.00 -31.93
N LYS A 45 -10.94 -15.73 -31.97
CA LYS A 45 -10.75 -14.99 -33.22
C LYS A 45 -9.26 -15.08 -33.57
N GLU A 46 -8.96 -15.85 -34.60
CA GLU A 46 -7.62 -16.10 -35.11
C GLU A 46 -6.95 -14.76 -35.49
N GLN A 47 -5.85 -14.42 -34.82
CA GLN A 47 -5.00 -13.29 -35.20
C GLN A 47 -3.91 -13.77 -36.18
N PRO A 48 -3.68 -13.06 -37.30
CA PRO A 48 -2.68 -13.45 -38.28
C PRO A 48 -1.25 -13.32 -37.72
N LYS A 49 -0.47 -14.40 -37.83
CA LYS A 49 0.97 -14.43 -37.51
C LYS A 49 1.76 -13.50 -38.43
N LEU A 50 2.00 -12.27 -37.99
CA LEU A 50 3.04 -11.41 -38.53
C LEU A 50 4.40 -11.86 -37.97
N LYS A 51 5.21 -12.50 -38.82
CA LYS A 51 6.64 -12.77 -38.53
C LYS A 51 7.41 -11.45 -38.58
N VAL A 52 7.54 -10.78 -37.44
CA VAL A 52 8.41 -9.61 -37.29
C VAL A 52 9.84 -10.08 -37.01
N SER A 53 10.78 -9.66 -37.86
CA SER A 53 12.20 -10.00 -37.77
C SER A 53 12.85 -9.37 -36.53
N THR A 54 13.14 -10.19 -35.53
CA THR A 54 13.53 -9.78 -34.18
C THR A 54 14.96 -9.23 -34.07
N GLN A 55 15.76 -9.28 -35.13
CA GLN A 55 17.20 -8.99 -35.06
C GLN A 55 17.58 -7.50 -35.24
N ASN A 56 16.74 -6.68 -35.88
CA ASN A 56 17.02 -5.25 -36.08
C ASN A 56 16.55 -4.34 -34.94
N GLN A 57 15.63 -4.83 -34.09
CA GLN A 57 15.13 -4.06 -32.95
C GLN A 57 16.14 -4.00 -31.80
N SER A 58 16.84 -5.09 -31.48
CA SER A 58 17.84 -5.13 -30.39
C SER A 58 18.94 -4.08 -30.58
N LYS A 59 19.57 -4.03 -31.76
CA LYS A 59 20.68 -3.08 -32.01
C LYS A 59 20.27 -1.60 -31.91
N THR A 60 19.01 -1.29 -32.16
CA THR A 60 18.49 0.09 -32.06
C THR A 60 18.20 0.45 -30.61
N VAL A 61 17.62 -0.46 -29.83
CA VAL A 61 17.38 -0.28 -28.39
C VAL A 61 18.70 -0.20 -27.61
N ASP A 62 19.67 -1.06 -27.94
CA ASP A 62 21.01 -1.05 -27.34
C ASP A 62 21.77 0.25 -27.64
N LYS A 63 21.50 0.89 -28.79
CA LYS A 63 22.05 2.20 -29.15
C LYS A 63 21.38 3.32 -28.35
N ILE A 64 20.05 3.28 -28.19
CA ILE A 64 19.30 4.25 -27.38
C ILE A 64 19.74 4.17 -25.91
N LEU A 65 19.94 2.98 -25.34
CA LEU A 65 20.41 2.83 -23.95
C LEU A 65 21.84 3.35 -23.71
N LYS A 66 22.66 3.50 -24.75
CA LYS A 66 24.02 4.06 -24.63
C LYS A 66 24.04 5.59 -24.59
N ASP A 67 23.05 6.24 -25.21
CA ASP A 67 22.99 7.70 -25.33
C ASP A 67 22.12 8.36 -24.25
N TYR A 68 21.34 7.57 -23.49
CA TYR A 68 20.41 8.05 -22.47
C TYR A 68 20.62 7.36 -21.12
N GLU A 69 20.43 8.10 -20.04
CA GLU A 69 20.50 7.59 -18.66
C GLU A 69 19.12 7.65 -17.99
N ALA A 70 18.71 6.54 -17.37
CA ALA A 70 17.48 6.49 -16.59
C ALA A 70 17.68 7.13 -15.21
N VAL A 71 16.86 8.13 -14.90
CA VAL A 71 16.86 8.88 -13.65
C VAL A 71 15.49 8.73 -13.00
N ILE A 72 15.38 7.89 -11.95
CA ILE A 72 14.08 7.43 -11.42
C ILE A 72 13.87 7.97 -10.00
N GLY A 73 12.87 8.82 -9.78
CA GLY A 73 12.43 9.19 -8.42
C GLY A 73 11.32 8.27 -7.93
N ILE A 74 11.31 7.97 -6.62
CA ILE A 74 10.25 7.18 -5.98
C ILE A 74 9.59 8.02 -4.90
N GLU A 75 8.25 8.08 -4.93
CA GLU A 75 7.44 8.61 -3.84
C GLU A 75 6.70 7.43 -3.20
N THR A 76 6.86 7.25 -1.90
CA THR A 76 6.24 6.14 -1.16
C THR A 76 5.40 6.68 -0.03
N HIS A 77 4.12 6.31 -0.02
CA HIS A 77 3.20 6.61 1.07
C HIS A 77 3.11 5.39 1.99
N VAL A 78 3.43 5.57 3.26
CA VAL A 78 3.41 4.53 4.27
C VAL A 78 2.30 4.80 5.26
N GLN A 79 1.38 3.84 5.40
CA GLN A 79 0.33 3.92 6.39
C GLN A 79 0.84 3.53 7.78
N LEU A 80 0.75 4.46 8.72
CA LEU A 80 1.20 4.29 10.09
C LEU A 80 0.22 3.44 10.90
N SER A 81 0.75 2.55 11.74
CA SER A 81 -0.03 1.69 12.64
C SER A 81 -0.29 2.35 14.01
N THR A 82 -1.15 3.37 14.04
CA THR A 82 -1.69 3.92 15.29
C THR A 82 -3.10 3.36 15.58
N LEU A 83 -3.85 3.89 16.54
CA LEU A 83 -5.25 3.48 16.80
C LEU A 83 -6.25 4.43 16.14
N THR A 84 -6.01 5.73 16.24
CA THR A 84 -6.88 6.80 15.73
C THR A 84 -6.32 7.47 14.48
N LYS A 85 -7.15 8.23 13.78
CA LYS A 85 -6.78 9.04 12.60
C LYS A 85 -5.75 10.12 12.95
N ALA A 86 -5.18 10.77 11.92
CA ALA A 86 -4.10 11.74 12.10
C ALA A 86 -4.56 13.03 12.80
N PHE A 87 -5.77 13.50 12.48
CA PHE A 87 -6.29 14.80 12.94
C PHE A 87 -7.60 14.74 13.73
N CYS A 88 -8.07 13.54 14.09
CA CYS A 88 -9.26 13.34 14.92
C CYS A 88 -9.21 12.03 15.71
N SER A 89 -10.15 11.86 16.63
CA SER A 89 -10.23 10.68 17.51
C SER A 89 -10.93 9.46 16.88
N CYS A 90 -11.37 9.53 15.61
CA CYS A 90 -11.96 8.37 14.96
C CYS A 90 -10.98 7.20 14.93
N PRO A 91 -11.43 5.97 15.23
CA PRO A 91 -10.60 4.79 15.07
C PRO A 91 -10.34 4.53 13.59
N TYR A 92 -9.20 3.92 13.29
CA TYR A 92 -8.98 3.29 11.99
C TYR A 92 -8.92 1.78 12.15
N ASN A 93 -9.84 1.13 11.46
CA ASN A 93 -9.99 -0.31 11.43
C ASN A 93 -10.14 -0.73 9.95
N TYR A 94 -9.22 -1.57 9.49
CA TYR A 94 -9.34 -2.15 8.16
C TYR A 94 -10.63 -2.99 8.06
N GLY A 95 -11.25 -3.04 6.89
CA GLY A 95 -12.47 -3.85 6.69
C GLY A 95 -13.78 -3.33 7.31
N SER A 96 -13.80 -2.24 8.11
CA SER A 96 -15.07 -1.65 8.60
C SER A 96 -16.04 -1.24 7.49
N PRO A 97 -17.37 -1.24 7.73
CA PRO A 97 -18.35 -0.79 6.76
C PRO A 97 -18.14 0.67 6.35
N PRO A 98 -18.55 1.07 5.13
CA PRO A 98 -18.38 2.43 4.65
C PRO A 98 -18.96 3.48 5.61
N ASN A 99 -18.23 4.58 5.78
CA ASN A 99 -18.68 5.76 6.54
C ASN A 99 -19.12 5.48 8.00
N THR A 100 -18.60 4.43 8.64
CA THR A 100 -18.88 4.11 10.07
C THR A 100 -17.89 4.75 11.04
N SER A 101 -16.62 4.93 10.63
CA SER A 101 -15.56 5.55 11.43
C SER A 101 -15.27 6.98 10.98
N VAL A 102 -16.26 7.85 11.06
CA VAL A 102 -16.21 9.25 10.61
C VAL A 102 -16.69 10.22 11.69
N CYS A 103 -16.27 11.49 11.59
CA CYS A 103 -16.69 12.58 12.46
C CYS A 103 -16.65 13.91 11.66
N PRO A 104 -17.17 15.02 12.21
CA PRO A 104 -17.17 16.32 11.54
C PRO A 104 -15.80 16.77 11.03
N VAL A 105 -14.71 16.44 11.74
CA VAL A 105 -13.34 16.82 11.34
C VAL A 105 -12.90 16.11 10.07
N CYS A 106 -12.97 14.76 10.03
CA CYS A 106 -12.52 14.02 8.85
C CYS A 106 -13.51 14.14 7.68
N MET A 107 -14.76 14.50 7.94
CA MET A 107 -15.75 14.85 6.93
C MET A 107 -15.64 16.30 6.44
N GLY A 108 -14.73 17.11 6.99
CA GLY A 108 -14.55 18.50 6.59
C GLY A 108 -15.80 19.37 6.80
N LEU A 109 -16.63 19.07 7.81
CA LEU A 109 -17.83 19.85 8.08
C LEU A 109 -17.48 21.26 8.60
N PRO A 110 -18.33 22.27 8.31
CA PRO A 110 -18.10 23.63 8.78
C PRO A 110 -17.89 23.73 10.29
N GLY A 111 -16.87 24.48 10.70
CA GLY A 111 -16.53 24.71 12.11
C GLY A 111 -15.71 23.60 12.78
N ALA A 112 -15.44 22.47 12.11
CA ALA A 112 -14.61 21.41 12.66
C ALA A 112 -13.11 21.75 12.55
N LEU A 113 -12.35 21.50 13.63
CA LEU A 113 -10.91 21.80 13.71
C LEU A 113 -10.05 20.53 13.87
N PRO A 114 -8.91 20.43 13.18
CA PRO A 114 -8.01 19.29 13.27
C PRO A 114 -7.19 19.31 14.58
N VAL A 115 -7.03 18.15 15.21
CA VAL A 115 -6.13 17.95 16.37
C VAL A 115 -5.17 16.81 16.07
N LEU A 116 -3.88 17.13 16.02
CA LEU A 116 -2.84 16.18 15.64
C LEU A 116 -2.67 15.06 16.68
N ASN A 117 -2.59 13.83 16.18
CA ASN A 117 -2.30 12.64 16.95
C ASN A 117 -0.79 12.54 17.28
N SER A 118 -0.44 12.52 18.56
CA SER A 118 0.95 12.44 19.03
C SER A 118 1.69 11.19 18.56
N LYS A 119 0.97 10.07 18.37
CA LYS A 119 1.57 8.82 17.87
C LYS A 119 2.00 8.91 16.41
N VAL A 120 1.36 9.76 15.61
CA VAL A 120 1.80 10.03 14.22
C VAL A 120 3.19 10.68 14.23
N ILE A 121 3.42 11.64 15.13
CA ILE A 121 4.73 12.29 15.28
C ILE A 121 5.78 11.27 15.74
N GLU A 122 5.49 10.47 16.77
CA GLU A 122 6.40 9.44 17.28
C GLU A 122 6.83 8.45 16.18
N CYS A 123 5.87 7.98 15.38
CA CYS A 123 6.16 7.12 14.24
C CYS A 123 6.99 7.82 13.17
N ALA A 124 6.66 9.06 12.82
CA ALA A 124 7.39 9.82 11.81
C ALA A 124 8.84 10.08 12.20
N VAL A 125 9.10 10.42 13.48
CA VAL A 125 10.44 10.56 14.04
C VAL A 125 11.22 9.25 13.97
N ARG A 126 10.58 8.12 14.34
CA ARG A 126 11.20 6.80 14.25
C ARG A 126 11.61 6.45 12.81
N VAL A 127 10.73 6.70 11.84
CA VAL A 127 11.04 6.46 10.43
C VAL A 127 12.16 7.38 9.95
N GLY A 128 12.14 8.67 10.32
CA GLY A 128 13.22 9.61 10.02
C GLY A 128 14.57 9.11 10.52
N LEU A 129 14.65 8.66 11.77
CA LEU A 129 15.86 8.09 12.36
C LEU A 129 16.29 6.78 11.67
N ALA A 130 15.35 5.89 11.38
CA ALA A 130 15.61 4.62 10.70
C ALA A 130 16.15 4.81 9.27
N LEU A 131 15.77 5.90 8.62
CA LEU A 131 16.25 6.28 7.28
C LEU A 131 17.48 7.21 7.34
N ASN A 132 18.14 7.31 8.50
CA ASN A 132 19.33 8.15 8.70
C ASN A 132 19.10 9.65 8.37
N CYS A 133 17.86 10.13 8.45
CA CYS A 133 17.53 11.53 8.18
C CYS A 133 17.93 12.43 9.36
N LYS A 134 18.22 13.70 9.04
CA LYS A 134 18.28 14.77 10.04
C LYS A 134 16.86 15.17 10.43
N LEU A 135 16.54 15.07 11.72
CA LEU A 135 15.26 15.52 12.27
C LEU A 135 15.21 17.05 12.36
N SER A 136 14.02 17.61 12.10
CA SER A 136 13.76 19.02 12.33
C SER A 136 13.21 19.24 13.75
N LEU A 137 13.77 20.21 14.48
CA LEU A 137 13.28 20.59 15.82
C LEU A 137 11.95 21.35 15.77
N SER A 138 11.68 22.01 14.65
CA SER A 138 10.42 22.68 14.36
C SER A 138 9.86 22.13 13.06
N SER A 139 8.56 21.88 13.00
CA SER A 139 7.90 21.43 11.78
C SER A 139 6.48 21.98 11.76
N LYS A 140 5.96 22.27 10.57
CA LYS A 140 4.61 22.82 10.41
C LYS A 140 3.79 21.98 9.45
N PHE A 141 2.47 22.14 9.55
CA PHE A 141 1.52 21.58 8.60
C PHE A 141 1.03 22.69 7.67
N ASP A 142 0.85 22.32 6.42
CA ASP A 142 0.42 23.15 5.31
C ASP A 142 -0.81 22.53 4.65
N ARG A 143 -1.57 23.36 3.93
CA ARG A 143 -2.77 22.92 3.21
C ARG A 143 -2.44 22.76 1.73
N LYS A 144 -2.36 21.53 1.25
CA LYS A 144 -2.24 21.20 -0.17
C LYS A 144 -3.64 21.21 -0.79
N GLN A 145 -3.96 22.27 -1.53
CA GLN A 145 -5.32 22.53 -2.05
C GLN A 145 -5.55 21.81 -3.38
N TYR A 146 -6.61 21.02 -3.47
CA TYR A 146 -7.11 20.45 -4.73
C TYR A 146 -8.55 19.95 -4.52
N PHE A 147 -9.36 20.01 -5.57
CA PHE A 147 -10.73 19.53 -5.54
C PHE A 147 -10.78 18.08 -6.01
N TYR A 148 -11.16 17.18 -5.11
CA TYR A 148 -11.45 15.80 -5.47
C TYR A 148 -12.50 15.23 -4.51
N PRO A 149 -13.43 14.36 -4.97
CA PRO A 149 -14.59 13.98 -4.17
C PRO A 149 -14.28 13.18 -2.89
N ASP A 150 -13.13 12.53 -2.81
CA ASP A 150 -12.68 11.81 -1.62
C ASP A 150 -11.96 12.71 -0.59
N LEU A 151 -11.77 14.00 -0.92
CA LEU A 151 -11.10 15.01 -0.11
C LEU A 151 -12.11 16.09 0.32
N PRO A 152 -12.87 15.84 1.40
CA PRO A 152 -14.05 16.65 1.72
C PRO A 152 -13.73 18.09 2.12
N LYS A 153 -12.48 18.36 2.54
CA LYS A 153 -12.03 19.70 2.96
C LYS A 153 -11.64 20.61 1.78
N GLY A 154 -11.49 20.07 0.57
CA GLY A 154 -10.88 20.79 -0.56
C GLY A 154 -9.37 21.07 -0.39
N TYR A 155 -8.75 20.51 0.66
CA TYR A 155 -7.32 20.50 0.87
C TYR A 155 -6.91 19.30 1.74
N GLN A 156 -5.69 18.84 1.52
CA GLN A 156 -5.02 17.82 2.30
C GLN A 156 -4.05 18.50 3.29
N ILE A 157 -4.14 18.15 4.57
CA ILE A 157 -3.17 18.58 5.57
C ILE A 157 -1.89 17.74 5.39
N SER A 158 -0.81 18.39 4.97
CA SER A 158 0.51 17.78 4.73
C SER A 158 1.61 18.73 5.26
N GLN A 159 2.88 18.53 4.91
CA GLN A 159 3.95 19.49 5.23
C GLN A 159 4.65 19.88 3.94
N PHE A 160 4.97 21.16 3.77
CA PHE A 160 5.62 21.64 2.55
C PHE A 160 7.09 21.98 2.80
N ASP A 161 7.40 23.17 3.27
CA ASP A 161 8.76 23.71 3.42
C ASP A 161 9.55 23.12 4.60
N ILE A 162 8.90 22.85 5.73
CA ILE A 162 9.55 22.40 6.97
C ILE A 162 9.09 20.98 7.35
N PRO A 163 9.58 19.92 6.67
CA PRO A 163 9.25 18.53 6.99
C PRO A 163 9.81 18.10 8.35
N ILE A 164 9.30 17.00 8.89
CA ILE A 164 9.78 16.44 10.16
C ILE A 164 11.20 15.86 10.06
N ALA A 165 11.61 15.34 8.90
CA ALA A 165 12.98 14.88 8.67
C ALA A 165 13.41 15.06 7.20
N SER A 166 14.71 15.23 6.98
CA SER A 166 15.29 15.42 5.63
C SER A 166 16.73 14.90 5.51
N GLY A 167 17.17 14.67 4.29
CA GLY A 167 18.56 14.31 3.97
C GLY A 167 19.03 12.98 4.56
N GLY A 168 18.23 11.93 4.40
CA GLY A 168 18.58 10.56 4.80
C GLY A 168 19.08 9.70 3.64
N TYR A 169 19.22 8.41 3.89
CA TYR A 169 19.59 7.43 2.89
C TYR A 169 19.20 6.00 3.31
N LEU A 170 19.10 5.12 2.31
CA LEU A 170 18.89 3.68 2.46
C LEU A 170 20.01 2.94 1.72
N ASP A 171 20.67 2.01 2.41
CA ASP A 171 21.61 1.08 1.79
C ASP A 171 20.86 -0.18 1.34
N VAL A 172 21.08 -0.61 0.09
CA VAL A 172 20.37 -1.72 -0.55
C VAL A 172 21.36 -2.62 -1.28
N ASP A 173 21.15 -3.93 -1.11
CA ASP A 173 21.93 -4.97 -1.78
C ASP A 173 21.24 -5.32 -3.10
N LEU A 174 21.94 -5.12 -4.22
CA LEU A 174 21.43 -5.45 -5.54
C LEU A 174 21.61 -6.95 -5.82
N PRO A 175 20.59 -7.61 -6.40
CA PRO A 175 20.73 -8.98 -6.88
C PRO A 175 21.81 -9.10 -7.97
N VAL A 176 22.51 -10.23 -8.00
CA VAL A 176 23.60 -10.49 -8.97
C VAL A 176 23.10 -10.43 -10.43
N GLU A 177 21.86 -10.84 -10.68
CA GLU A 177 21.19 -10.73 -11.98
C GLU A 177 21.06 -9.29 -12.51
N PHE A 178 21.13 -8.28 -11.62
CA PHE A 178 21.10 -6.86 -11.95
C PHE A 178 22.46 -6.15 -11.74
N GLY A 179 23.56 -6.91 -11.74
CA GLY A 179 24.92 -6.37 -11.60
C GLY A 179 25.51 -6.48 -10.20
N GLY A 180 24.72 -6.88 -9.20
CA GLY A 180 25.19 -7.10 -7.82
C GLY A 180 25.71 -5.85 -7.10
N GLY A 181 26.07 -6.03 -5.83
CA GLY A 181 26.76 -5.01 -5.02
C GLY A 181 25.87 -4.21 -4.08
N HIS A 182 26.50 -3.31 -3.34
CA HIS A 182 25.84 -2.45 -2.35
C HIS A 182 25.65 -1.04 -2.92
N ARG A 183 24.44 -0.50 -2.87
CA ARG A 183 24.15 0.87 -3.31
C ARG A 183 23.45 1.66 -2.23
N LYS A 184 23.78 2.95 -2.18
CA LYS A 184 23.14 3.92 -1.29
C LYS A 184 22.16 4.78 -2.08
N PHE A 185 20.92 4.84 -1.63
CA PHE A 185 19.86 5.63 -2.22
C PHE A 185 19.47 6.77 -1.29
N GLY A 186 19.48 8.00 -1.81
CA GLY A 186 19.14 9.19 -1.02
C GLY A 186 17.66 9.28 -0.68
N VAL A 187 17.36 9.67 0.57
CA VAL A 187 16.02 10.05 1.01
C VAL A 187 15.99 11.56 1.19
N THR A 188 15.20 12.24 0.37
CA THR A 188 15.11 13.70 0.37
C THR A 188 14.50 14.19 1.66
N ARG A 189 13.33 13.63 1.97
CA ARG A 189 12.46 14.09 3.04
C ARG A 189 11.50 13.00 3.47
N VAL A 190 11.10 13.15 4.71
CA VAL A 190 10.03 12.42 5.36
C VAL A 190 9.07 13.46 5.89
N HIS A 191 7.80 13.39 5.50
CA HIS A 191 6.78 14.29 6.03
C HIS A 191 5.49 13.55 6.39
N MET A 192 4.73 14.17 7.27
CA MET A 192 3.43 13.65 7.71
C MET A 192 2.30 14.23 6.87
N GLU A 193 1.34 13.40 6.52
CA GLU A 193 0.11 13.87 5.90
C GLU A 193 -1.09 12.99 6.23
N GLU A 194 -2.27 13.53 5.97
CA GLU A 194 -3.49 12.73 6.02
C GLU A 194 -3.77 12.03 4.68
N ASP A 195 -4.37 10.85 4.76
CA ASP A 195 -4.87 10.14 3.58
C ASP A 195 -6.23 10.70 3.10
N ALA A 196 -6.52 10.45 1.83
CA ALA A 196 -7.81 10.76 1.21
C ALA A 196 -8.84 9.63 1.45
N GLY A 197 -10.10 9.88 1.15
CA GLY A 197 -11.11 8.82 1.12
C GLY A 197 -10.84 7.80 0.00
N LYS A 198 -11.67 6.77 -0.08
CA LYS A 198 -11.63 5.78 -1.16
C LYS A 198 -12.89 5.90 -2.01
N LEU A 199 -12.71 5.91 -3.32
CA LEU A 199 -13.78 5.81 -4.31
C LEU A 199 -13.98 4.36 -4.73
N LEU A 200 -15.23 3.93 -4.86
CA LEU A 200 -15.58 2.64 -5.46
C LEU A 200 -16.43 2.92 -6.70
N HIS A 201 -15.99 2.41 -7.84
CA HIS A 201 -16.73 2.49 -9.09
C HIS A 201 -17.49 1.17 -9.28
N THR A 202 -18.80 1.26 -9.56
CA THR A 202 -19.65 0.09 -9.81
C THR A 202 -20.14 0.12 -11.25
N ASP A 203 -19.96 -0.98 -11.97
CA ASP A 203 -20.40 -1.14 -13.36
C ASP A 203 -21.93 -1.22 -13.42
N GLY A 204 -22.61 -0.15 -13.82
CA GLY A 204 -24.07 -0.15 -13.95
C GLY A 204 -24.81 1.19 -14.03
N GLY A 205 -24.13 2.33 -14.16
CA GLY A 205 -24.81 3.61 -14.29
C GLY A 205 -24.03 4.64 -15.09
N SER A 206 -24.72 5.34 -15.98
CA SER A 206 -24.28 6.58 -16.64
C SER A 206 -24.20 7.79 -15.69
N TYR A 207 -24.44 7.58 -14.39
CA TYR A 207 -24.33 8.55 -13.31
C TYR A 207 -23.88 7.82 -12.02
N SER A 208 -23.09 8.49 -11.18
CA SER A 208 -22.70 8.01 -9.85
C SER A 208 -23.95 7.88 -8.96
N GLN A 209 -24.45 6.66 -8.76
CA GLN A 209 -25.70 6.44 -8.03
C GLN A 209 -25.55 6.76 -6.53
N GLU A 210 -26.43 7.65 -6.07
CA GLU A 210 -26.67 7.95 -4.66
C GLU A 210 -27.48 6.83 -4.00
N ARG A 211 -26.79 5.87 -3.40
CA ARG A 211 -27.36 5.06 -2.32
C ARG A 211 -26.32 4.99 -1.21
N ILE A 212 -26.35 6.02 -0.35
CA ILE A 212 -25.30 6.35 0.62
C ILE A 212 -24.01 6.66 -0.14
N SER A 213 -23.82 7.93 -0.49
CA SER A 213 -22.62 8.55 -1.09
C SER A 213 -21.59 7.55 -1.67
N PRO A 214 -21.38 7.51 -3.00
CA PRO A 214 -20.35 6.64 -3.62
C PRO A 214 -18.91 6.94 -3.10
N TYR A 215 -18.78 7.99 -2.29
CA TYR A 215 -17.60 8.39 -1.55
C TYR A 215 -17.51 7.64 -0.21
N SER A 216 -16.54 6.71 -0.10
CA SER A 216 -16.18 6.11 1.18
C SER A 216 -15.13 6.98 1.88
N PHE A 217 -15.57 7.85 2.78
CA PHE A 217 -14.70 8.65 3.65
C PHE A 217 -14.09 7.83 4.80
N LYS A 218 -14.19 6.49 4.72
CA LYS A 218 -13.56 5.56 5.66
C LYS A 218 -12.07 5.85 5.85
N HIS A 219 -11.36 6.05 4.74
CA HIS A 219 -9.92 6.28 4.71
C HIS A 219 -9.59 7.78 4.73
N SER A 220 -10.59 8.65 4.62
CA SER A 220 -10.37 10.09 4.72
C SER A 220 -9.83 10.38 6.12
N CYS A 221 -8.63 10.97 6.16
CA CYS A 221 -7.82 11.17 7.34
C CYS A 221 -7.09 9.93 7.90
N ALA A 222 -6.80 8.92 7.06
CA ALA A 222 -5.87 7.85 7.42
C ALA A 222 -4.42 8.37 7.46
N ARG A 223 -3.51 7.51 7.89
CA ARG A 223 -2.34 7.88 8.68
C ARG A 223 -1.09 7.83 7.81
N HIS A 224 -0.87 8.78 6.91
CA HIS A 224 0.19 8.62 5.92
C HIS A 224 1.46 9.37 6.31
N LEU A 225 2.58 8.67 6.15
CA LEU A 225 3.89 9.28 6.08
C LEU A 225 4.29 9.22 4.61
N VAL A 226 4.67 10.34 4.02
CA VAL A 226 5.24 10.33 2.67
C VAL A 226 6.75 10.39 2.77
N LEU A 227 7.35 9.44 2.09
CA LEU A 227 8.77 9.32 1.88
C LEU A 227 9.03 9.71 0.43
N TYR A 228 9.80 10.78 0.24
CA TYR A 228 10.28 11.17 -1.08
C TYR A 228 11.73 10.74 -1.24
N PHE A 229 11.97 9.86 -2.19
CA PHE A 229 13.30 9.47 -2.66
C PHE A 229 13.63 10.32 -3.90
N LEU A 230 14.63 11.20 -3.78
CA LEU A 230 15.19 11.96 -4.92
C LEU A 230 15.86 10.96 -5.89
N PRO A 231 16.05 11.36 -7.16
CA PRO A 231 16.18 10.41 -8.24
C PRO A 231 17.40 9.50 -8.09
N LEU A 232 17.11 8.22 -8.24
CA LEU A 232 18.01 7.10 -8.41
C LEU A 232 18.68 7.25 -9.79
N SER A 233 19.94 7.66 -9.80
CA SER A 233 20.82 7.34 -10.94
C SER A 233 21.35 5.93 -10.69
N PHE A 234 21.06 5.02 -11.63
CA PHE A 234 21.48 3.62 -11.56
C PHE A 234 22.91 3.40 -12.11
N ARG A 235 23.82 4.36 -12.00
CA ARG A 235 25.25 4.11 -12.27
C ARG A 235 25.88 3.25 -11.19
#